data_AF-A0A397C120-F1
#
_entry.id   AF-A0A397C120-F1
#
_cell.length_a   1.000
_cell.length_b   1.000
_cell.length_c   1.000
_cell.angle_alpha   90.00
_cell.angle_beta   90.00
_cell.angle_gamma   90.00
#
_symmetry.space_group_name_H-M   'P 1'
#
loop_
_entity.id
_entity.type
_entity.pdbx_description
1 polymer ?
#
loop_
_entity_poly.entity_id
_entity_poly.type
_entity_poly.pdbx_seq_one_letter_code
_entity_poly.pdbx_strand_id
1 'polypeptide(L)'
;RNFGLTIDGVKTAALVPYADMLNHFRPRETWYVVLAWERATFLLNYGFAIKDNVEADGRNPNEVWIPLSFLPNESPLLTSAKRQYLHDSGVHSMDCRFSTCHSDVNTREGLSFLRLIVSSDAEFERMAATAPAHAVPPLSLDNERRALQHLGALATVQLYQYATTLADDTAMLESGAIDPFSNRAQALYFVRGEKQVCAHFQQLAHEAQRVLSLPPHEAASVCRDMYEDADDVMSCYLADVIGYLVPASHNKQEDELVGVHAASTTTANDV
;
A
#
# COMPACT_ATOMS: atom_id res chain seq x y z
N ARG A 1 22.46 -0.51 -20.10
CA ARG A 1 22.71 -1.27 -21.36
C ARG A 1 23.41 -2.61 -21.14
N ASN A 2 23.73 -2.99 -19.90
CA ASN A 2 24.23 -4.32 -19.57
C ASN A 2 23.03 -5.29 -19.47
N PHE A 3 23.11 -6.45 -20.12
CA PHE A 3 22.06 -7.47 -20.12
C PHE A 3 22.52 -8.66 -19.27
N GLY A 4 21.64 -9.14 -18.39
CA GLY A 4 21.83 -10.42 -17.72
C GLY A 4 21.50 -11.56 -18.69
N LEU A 5 22.45 -12.46 -18.92
CA LEU A 5 22.34 -13.59 -19.83
C LEU A 5 22.68 -14.89 -19.09
N THR A 6 22.17 -16.02 -19.58
CA THR A 6 22.64 -17.33 -19.16
C THR A 6 23.33 -17.98 -20.34
N ILE A 7 24.62 -18.27 -20.23
CA ILE A 7 25.40 -18.98 -21.25
C ILE A 7 25.89 -20.27 -20.61
N ASP A 8 25.56 -21.42 -21.21
CA ASP A 8 25.92 -22.76 -20.70
C ASP A 8 25.56 -22.99 -19.22
N GLY A 9 24.41 -22.47 -18.78
CA GLY A 9 23.93 -22.57 -17.41
C GLY A 9 24.56 -21.58 -16.41
N VAL A 10 25.51 -20.75 -16.86
CA VAL A 10 26.17 -19.73 -16.02
C VAL A 10 25.53 -18.37 -16.27
N LYS A 11 25.07 -17.71 -15.19
CA LYS A 11 24.60 -16.32 -15.25
C LYS A 11 25.79 -15.39 -15.48
N THR A 12 25.72 -14.59 -16.53
CA THR A 12 26.74 -13.61 -16.92
C THR A 12 26.08 -12.28 -17.31
N ALA A 13 26.90 -11.24 -17.49
CA ALA A 13 26.46 -9.92 -17.90
C ALA A 13 27.23 -9.50 -19.17
N ALA A 14 26.53 -9.03 -20.20
CA ALA A 14 27.16 -8.63 -21.46
C ALA A 14 26.49 -7.40 -22.08
N LEU A 15 27.25 -6.69 -22.92
CA LEU A 15 26.70 -5.76 -23.89
C LEU A 15 26.25 -6.55 -25.11
N VAL A 16 25.00 -6.33 -25.52
CA VAL A 16 24.42 -6.99 -26.70
C VAL A 16 24.21 -5.93 -27.78
N PRO A 17 25.13 -5.81 -28.76
CA PRO A 17 25.01 -4.82 -29.83
C PRO A 17 23.67 -4.96 -30.56
N TYR A 18 23.12 -3.83 -31.02
CA TYR A 18 21.81 -3.69 -31.67
C TYR A 18 20.61 -3.90 -30.74
N ALA A 19 20.64 -4.88 -29.84
CA ALA A 19 19.59 -5.04 -28.81
C ALA A 19 19.63 -3.89 -27.79
N ASP A 20 20.82 -3.36 -27.49
CA ASP A 20 21.01 -2.22 -26.58
C ASP A 20 20.50 -0.87 -27.14
N MET A 21 20.17 -0.83 -28.44
CA MET A 21 19.56 0.33 -29.10
C MET A 21 18.04 0.38 -28.94
N LEU A 22 17.42 -0.66 -28.39
CA LEU A 22 16.00 -0.65 -28.05
C LEU A 22 15.77 0.31 -26.87
N ASN A 23 14.88 1.29 -27.10
CA ASN A 23 14.43 2.18 -26.04
C ASN A 23 13.36 1.50 -25.19
N HIS A 24 13.27 1.92 -23.92
CA HIS A 24 12.21 1.47 -23.05
C HIS A 24 10.87 2.03 -23.54
N PHE A 25 9.91 1.15 -23.81
CA PHE A 25 8.53 1.50 -24.12
C PHE A 25 7.63 0.78 -23.11
N ARG A 26 6.68 1.49 -22.51
CA ARG A 26 5.71 0.84 -21.59
C ARG A 26 4.84 -0.13 -22.41
N PRO A 27 4.81 -1.44 -22.09
CA PRO A 27 3.92 -2.36 -22.79
C PRO A 27 2.47 -2.10 -22.36
N ARG A 28 1.52 -2.13 -23.31
CA ARG A 28 0.08 -2.28 -22.97
C ARG A 28 -0.25 -3.72 -22.55
N GLU A 29 0.48 -4.70 -23.06
CA GLU A 29 0.45 -6.12 -22.68
C GLU A 29 1.86 -6.71 -22.95
N THR A 30 2.34 -7.60 -22.08
CA THR A 30 3.72 -8.13 -22.01
C THR A 30 4.22 -8.82 -23.27
N TRP A 31 5.43 -8.46 -23.76
CA TRP A 31 6.52 -9.40 -24.13
C TRP A 31 7.84 -8.74 -24.58
N TYR A 32 8.30 -7.65 -23.95
CA TYR A 32 9.75 -7.33 -23.82
C TYR A 32 9.89 -6.40 -22.61
N VAL A 33 10.15 -7.00 -21.45
CA VAL A 33 10.15 -6.28 -20.18
C VAL A 33 11.60 -6.10 -19.74
N VAL A 34 12.09 -4.86 -19.68
CA VAL A 34 13.08 -4.53 -18.65
C VAL A 34 12.31 -4.73 -17.35
N LEU A 35 12.57 -5.85 -16.66
CA LEU A 35 11.86 -6.36 -15.48
C LEU A 35 11.47 -5.20 -14.54
N ALA A 36 10.35 -5.32 -13.83
CA ALA A 36 9.93 -4.33 -12.85
C ALA A 36 11.05 -4.11 -11.80
N TRP A 37 11.87 -3.08 -12.00
CA TRP A 37 12.92 -2.65 -11.06
C TRP A 37 12.43 -1.38 -10.33
N GLU A 38 12.78 -1.28 -9.05
CA GLU A 38 12.54 -0.10 -8.19
C GLU A 38 13.05 1.18 -8.86
N ARG A 39 12.26 2.24 -8.97
CA ARG A 39 12.40 3.22 -10.06
C ARG A 39 13.45 4.31 -9.90
N ALA A 40 14.11 4.44 -8.75
CA ALA A 40 15.43 5.09 -8.68
C ALA A 40 16.40 4.47 -9.71
N THR A 41 16.19 3.20 -10.07
CA THR A 41 16.90 2.49 -11.13
C THR A 41 16.75 3.14 -12.51
N PHE A 42 15.58 3.68 -12.91
CA PHE A 42 15.47 4.30 -14.25
C PHE A 42 16.37 5.53 -14.36
N LEU A 43 16.31 6.41 -13.38
CA LEU A 43 17.14 7.61 -13.40
C LEU A 43 18.62 7.26 -13.20
N LEU A 44 18.95 6.44 -12.20
CA LEU A 44 20.34 6.15 -11.83
C LEU A 44 21.03 5.17 -12.79
N ASN A 45 20.33 4.15 -13.30
CA ASN A 45 20.92 3.10 -14.14
C ASN A 45 20.66 3.31 -15.63
N TYR A 46 19.60 4.02 -16.00
CA TYR A 46 19.22 4.26 -17.41
C TYR A 46 19.23 5.74 -17.82
N GLY A 47 19.41 6.67 -16.88
CA GLY A 47 19.56 8.10 -17.16
C GLY A 47 18.27 8.84 -17.49
N PHE A 48 17.10 8.27 -17.22
CA PHE A 48 15.81 8.94 -17.47
C PHE A 48 14.77 8.63 -16.40
N ALA A 49 13.80 9.52 -16.25
CA ALA A 49 12.59 9.35 -15.44
C ALA A 49 11.36 9.45 -16.36
N ILE A 50 10.30 8.72 -16.02
CA ILE A 50 9.05 8.76 -16.77
C ILE A 50 8.27 9.98 -16.33
N LYS A 51 7.92 10.85 -17.29
CA LYS A 51 7.17 12.09 -17.03
C LYS A 51 5.90 11.80 -16.22
N ASP A 52 4.94 11.07 -16.78
CA ASP A 52 3.67 10.78 -16.14
C ASP A 52 3.56 9.27 -15.87
N ASN A 53 3.98 8.85 -14.69
CA ASN A 53 4.12 7.43 -14.38
C ASN A 53 2.82 6.77 -13.89
N VAL A 54 1.72 7.50 -13.87
CA VAL A 54 0.40 7.00 -13.44
C VAL A 54 -0.20 6.13 -14.55
N GLU A 55 -0.79 5.02 -14.17
CA GLU A 55 -1.50 4.07 -15.02
C GLU A 55 -2.97 4.49 -15.19
N ALA A 56 -3.70 3.83 -16.10
CA ALA A 56 -5.08 4.24 -16.44
C ALA A 56 -6.08 4.04 -15.28
N ASP A 57 -5.76 3.13 -14.38
CA ASP A 57 -6.47 2.80 -13.13
C ASP A 57 -6.03 3.68 -11.94
N GLY A 58 -5.13 4.63 -12.17
CA GLY A 58 -4.58 5.49 -11.12
C GLY A 58 -3.40 4.89 -10.35
N ARG A 59 -2.98 3.66 -10.64
CA ARG A 59 -1.79 3.04 -10.03
C ARG A 59 -0.56 3.86 -10.41
N ASN A 60 0.21 4.26 -9.40
CA ASN A 60 1.46 4.98 -9.56
C ASN A 60 2.61 4.17 -8.94
N PRO A 61 3.42 3.52 -9.79
CA PRO A 61 4.55 2.70 -9.37
C PRO A 61 5.81 3.51 -9.03
N ASN A 62 5.70 4.84 -8.94
CA ASN A 62 6.71 5.62 -8.23
C ASN A 62 6.75 5.18 -6.76
N GLU A 63 7.91 5.29 -6.14
CA GLU A 63 8.11 4.92 -4.75
C GLU A 63 8.74 6.07 -3.98
N VAL A 64 8.41 6.17 -2.70
CA VAL A 64 9.07 7.06 -1.74
C VAL A 64 9.61 6.23 -0.58
N TRP A 65 10.86 6.49 -0.20
CA TRP A 65 11.46 5.86 0.98
C TRP A 65 10.99 6.59 2.23
N ILE A 66 10.40 5.85 3.18
CA ILE A 66 9.94 6.39 4.46
C ILE A 66 10.56 5.55 5.59
N PRO A 67 11.37 6.16 6.48
CA PRO A 67 11.89 5.48 7.65
C PRO A 67 10.77 5.28 8.67
N LEU A 68 10.61 4.04 9.14
CA LEU A 68 9.62 3.72 10.17
C LEU A 68 10.31 3.50 11.52
N SER A 69 9.64 3.94 12.58
CA SER A 69 10.18 3.89 13.95
C SER A 69 9.05 3.65 14.94
N PHE A 70 9.37 3.06 16.09
CA PHE A 70 8.42 2.93 17.18
C PHE A 70 7.99 4.31 17.71
N LEU A 71 6.77 4.38 18.22
CA LEU A 71 6.20 5.61 18.75
C LEU A 71 6.98 6.07 20.00
N PRO A 72 7.32 7.37 20.11
CA PRO A 72 8.14 7.86 21.23
C PRO A 72 7.41 7.82 22.58
N ASN A 73 6.08 7.79 22.56
CA ASN A 73 5.24 7.81 23.76
C ASN A 73 4.74 6.41 24.16
N GLU A 74 5.24 5.35 23.53
CA GLU A 74 4.87 3.97 23.87
C GLU A 74 5.55 3.51 25.17
N SER A 75 4.89 2.61 25.90
CA SER A 75 5.48 1.99 27.09
C SER A 75 6.81 1.30 26.74
N PRO A 76 7.89 1.52 27.52
CA PRO A 76 9.17 0.86 27.28
C PRO A 76 9.09 -0.67 27.24
N LEU A 77 8.14 -1.26 27.98
CA LEU A 77 7.92 -2.71 27.98
C LEU A 77 7.37 -3.19 26.63
N LEU A 78 6.32 -2.53 26.12
CA LEU A 78 5.73 -2.87 24.83
C LEU A 78 6.72 -2.64 23.69
N THR A 79 7.43 -1.51 23.70
CA THR A 79 8.47 -1.23 22.69
C THR A 79 9.58 -2.28 22.71
N SER A 80 10.00 -2.74 23.89
CA SER A 80 11.02 -3.80 24.00
C SER A 80 10.51 -5.13 23.46
N ALA A 81 9.24 -5.49 23.75
CA ALA A 81 8.62 -6.70 23.22
C ALA A 81 8.47 -6.66 21.69
N LYS A 82 8.03 -5.52 21.13
CA LYS A 82 7.93 -5.32 19.68
C LYS A 82 9.30 -5.39 18.99
N ARG A 83 10.36 -4.86 19.61
CA ARG A 83 11.75 -4.98 19.10
C ARG A 83 12.23 -6.43 19.09
N GLN A 84 11.99 -7.17 20.17
CA GLN A 84 12.35 -8.58 20.23
C GLN A 84 11.61 -9.36 19.15
N TYR A 85 10.32 -9.11 18.99
CA TYR A 85 9.49 -9.74 17.96
C TYR A 85 9.98 -9.43 16.52
N LEU A 86 10.39 -8.19 16.23
CA LEU A 86 11.03 -7.85 14.95
C LEU A 86 12.30 -8.68 14.71
N HIS A 87 13.17 -8.74 15.71
CA HIS A 87 14.43 -9.49 15.63
C HIS A 87 14.16 -10.98 15.39
N ASP A 88 13.22 -11.57 16.13
CA ASP A 88 12.84 -12.98 16.00
C ASP A 88 12.16 -13.28 14.65
N SER A 89 11.55 -12.26 14.03
CA SER A 89 11.02 -12.31 12.66
C SER A 89 12.09 -12.11 11.57
N GLY A 90 13.37 -11.96 11.94
CA GLY A 90 14.48 -11.70 11.00
C GLY A 90 14.49 -10.29 10.41
N VAL A 91 13.77 -9.34 11.02
CA VAL A 91 13.65 -7.96 10.56
C VAL A 91 14.65 -7.08 11.30
N HIS A 92 15.60 -6.49 10.57
CA HIS A 92 16.68 -5.66 11.14
C HIS A 92 16.49 -4.16 10.90
N SER A 93 15.62 -3.78 9.96
CA SER A 93 15.14 -2.41 9.76
C SER A 93 13.68 -2.45 9.33
N MET A 94 12.92 -1.40 9.69
CA MET A 94 11.55 -1.20 9.21
C MET A 94 11.48 -0.15 8.09
N ASP A 95 12.63 0.29 7.56
CA ASP A 95 12.66 1.25 6.47
C ASP A 95 12.04 0.63 5.21
N CYS A 96 11.00 1.26 4.68
CA CYS A 96 10.27 0.74 3.52
C CYS A 96 10.16 1.77 2.41
N ARG A 97 10.04 1.25 1.18
CA ARG A 97 9.61 2.03 0.02
C ARG A 97 8.12 1.84 -0.16
N PHE A 98 7.38 2.94 -0.20
CA PHE A 98 5.96 2.91 -0.45
C PHE A 98 5.70 3.34 -1.89
N SER A 99 4.96 2.54 -2.64
CA SER A 99 4.26 2.95 -3.87
C SER A 99 2.80 3.23 -3.56
N THR A 100 2.01 3.70 -4.53
CA THR A 100 0.56 3.80 -4.29
C THR A 100 -0.11 2.42 -4.30
N CYS A 101 0.50 1.40 -4.90
CA CYS A 101 -0.08 0.08 -4.99
C CYS A 101 0.16 -0.70 -3.69
N HIS A 102 -0.91 -0.94 -2.91
CA HIS A 102 -0.80 -1.64 -1.62
C HIS A 102 -0.38 -3.11 -1.76
N SER A 103 -0.59 -3.71 -2.93
CA SER A 103 -0.20 -5.08 -3.25
C SER A 103 1.30 -5.25 -3.51
N ASP A 104 2.02 -4.16 -3.80
CA ASP A 104 3.47 -4.20 -4.01
C ASP A 104 4.18 -4.69 -2.75
N VAL A 105 5.24 -5.48 -2.94
CA VAL A 105 5.92 -6.18 -1.83
C VAL A 105 6.40 -5.22 -0.76
N ASN A 106 7.10 -4.15 -1.16
CA ASN A 106 7.64 -3.14 -0.25
C ASN A 106 6.52 -2.37 0.49
N THR A 107 5.45 -2.01 -0.22
CA THR A 107 4.29 -1.32 0.34
C THR A 107 3.56 -2.20 1.36
N ARG A 108 3.33 -3.47 1.03
CA ARG A 108 2.68 -4.45 1.92
C ARG A 108 3.50 -4.72 3.18
N GLU A 109 4.81 -4.82 3.06
CA GLU A 109 5.72 -4.95 4.20
C GLU A 109 5.68 -3.69 5.08
N GLY A 110 5.74 -2.49 4.47
CA GLY A 110 5.61 -1.23 5.20
C GLY A 110 4.28 -1.09 5.95
N LEU A 111 3.17 -1.49 5.33
CA LEU A 111 1.85 -1.57 5.99
C LEU A 111 1.85 -2.56 7.16
N SER A 112 2.55 -3.69 7.03
CA SER A 112 2.71 -4.68 8.12
C SER A 112 3.44 -4.07 9.32
N PHE A 113 4.52 -3.34 9.08
CA PHE A 113 5.25 -2.63 10.14
C PHE A 113 4.42 -1.52 10.78
N LEU A 114 3.65 -0.78 9.99
CA LEU A 114 2.75 0.26 10.53
C LEU A 114 1.71 -0.33 11.48
N ARG A 115 1.09 -1.47 11.12
CA ARG A 115 0.13 -2.20 11.98
C ARG A 115 0.76 -2.63 13.30
N LEU A 116 1.99 -3.15 13.25
CA LEU A 116 2.80 -3.47 14.43
C LEU A 116 3.10 -2.22 15.27
N ILE A 117 3.59 -1.14 14.66
CA ILE A 117 3.98 0.11 15.33
C ILE A 117 2.79 0.67 16.12
N VAL A 118 1.60 0.73 15.50
CA VAL A 118 0.42 1.31 16.14
C VAL A 118 -0.38 0.31 16.97
N SER A 119 -0.03 -0.98 17.00
CA SER A 119 -0.78 -1.98 17.78
C SER A 119 -0.82 -1.65 19.29
N SER A 120 -1.98 -1.83 19.90
CA SER A 120 -2.13 -1.89 21.36
C SER A 120 -1.52 -3.17 21.93
N ASP A 121 -1.30 -3.24 23.25
CA ASP A 121 -0.78 -4.45 23.92
C ASP A 121 -1.58 -5.71 23.54
N ALA A 122 -2.92 -5.63 23.63
CA ALA A 122 -3.79 -6.76 23.32
C ALA A 122 -3.77 -7.16 21.84
N GLU A 123 -3.63 -6.20 20.92
CA GLU A 123 -3.47 -6.49 19.48
C GLU A 123 -2.12 -7.13 19.19
N PHE A 124 -1.05 -6.61 19.81
CA PHE A 124 0.30 -7.13 19.68
C PHE A 124 0.39 -8.59 20.14
N GLU A 125 -0.16 -8.91 21.32
CA GLU A 125 -0.17 -10.27 21.86
C GLU A 125 -0.86 -11.27 20.92
N ARG A 126 -2.02 -10.91 20.35
CA ARG A 126 -2.74 -11.78 19.39
C ARG A 126 -1.98 -11.93 18.08
N MET A 127 -1.45 -10.83 17.56
CA MET A 127 -0.74 -10.80 16.28
C MET A 127 0.58 -11.59 16.35
N ALA A 128 1.37 -11.41 17.42
CA ALA A 128 2.68 -12.03 17.55
C ALA A 128 2.63 -13.57 17.53
N ALA A 129 1.49 -14.15 17.86
CA ALA A 129 1.25 -15.60 17.80
C ALA A 129 0.89 -16.13 16.39
N THR A 130 0.54 -15.26 15.44
CA THR A 130 -0.14 -15.68 14.19
C THR A 130 0.59 -15.30 12.91
N ALA A 131 1.42 -14.25 12.93
CA ALA A 131 2.16 -13.80 11.75
C ALA A 131 3.58 -13.35 12.12
N PRO A 132 4.54 -13.35 11.19
CA PRO A 132 5.82 -12.66 11.34
C PRO A 132 5.68 -11.15 11.06
N ALA A 133 6.62 -10.34 11.56
CA ALA A 133 6.50 -8.88 11.52
C ALA A 133 6.35 -8.26 10.12
N HIS A 134 6.95 -8.87 9.09
CA HIS A 134 6.91 -8.39 7.70
C HIS A 134 5.66 -8.83 6.92
N ALA A 135 4.76 -9.58 7.57
CA ALA A 135 3.53 -10.09 6.96
C ALA A 135 2.33 -9.99 7.91
N VAL A 136 2.31 -8.96 8.75
CA VAL A 136 1.21 -8.66 9.68
C VAL A 136 -0.06 -8.33 8.89
N PRO A 137 -1.14 -9.13 9.01
CA PRO A 137 -2.40 -8.83 8.35
C PRO A 137 -3.11 -7.64 9.04
N PRO A 138 -4.16 -7.06 8.44
CA PRO A 138 -5.03 -6.11 9.14
C PRO A 138 -5.51 -6.70 10.49
N LEU A 139 -5.37 -5.94 11.57
CA LEU A 139 -5.64 -6.45 12.94
C LEU A 139 -7.05 -6.11 13.43
N SER A 140 -7.49 -4.89 13.13
CA SER A 140 -8.80 -4.34 13.47
C SER A 140 -9.03 -3.08 12.64
N LEU A 141 -10.30 -2.65 12.49
CA LEU A 141 -10.60 -1.40 11.78
C LEU A 141 -9.92 -0.19 12.45
N ASP A 142 -9.85 -0.19 13.79
CA ASP A 142 -9.18 0.88 14.53
C ASP A 142 -7.65 0.85 14.36
N ASN A 143 -7.03 -0.33 14.35
CA ASN A 143 -5.60 -0.47 14.06
C ASN A 143 -5.28 0.04 12.65
N GLU A 144 -6.06 -0.36 11.64
CA GLU A 144 -5.81 0.06 10.26
C GLU A 144 -5.99 1.58 10.12
N ARG A 145 -7.02 2.15 10.77
CA ARG A 145 -7.22 3.60 10.85
C ARG A 145 -6.00 4.30 11.44
N ARG A 146 -5.47 3.81 12.57
CA ARG A 146 -4.26 4.37 13.21
C ARG A 146 -3.02 4.21 12.33
N ALA A 147 -2.87 3.09 11.63
CA ALA A 147 -1.75 2.81 10.74
C ALA A 147 -1.73 3.78 9.55
N LEU A 148 -2.87 3.97 8.89
CA LEU A 148 -3.02 4.93 7.79
C LEU A 148 -2.83 6.37 8.24
N GLN A 149 -3.41 6.74 9.39
CA GLN A 149 -3.18 8.07 9.97
C GLN A 149 -1.70 8.32 10.26
N HIS A 150 -0.99 7.31 10.78
CA HIS A 150 0.44 7.42 11.02
C HIS A 150 1.24 7.57 9.71
N LEU A 151 0.94 6.77 8.69
CA LEU A 151 1.56 6.88 7.37
C LEU A 151 1.27 8.22 6.70
N GLY A 152 0.03 8.71 6.76
CA GLY A 152 -0.34 10.04 6.26
C GLY A 152 0.41 11.17 6.98
N ALA A 153 0.65 11.05 8.29
CA ALA A 153 1.47 11.98 9.04
C ALA A 153 2.95 11.93 8.62
N LEU A 154 3.52 10.73 8.44
CA LEU A 154 4.88 10.56 7.93
C LEU A 154 5.03 11.12 6.51
N ALA A 155 4.06 10.87 5.62
CA ALA A 155 4.01 11.44 4.28
C ALA A 155 3.94 12.97 4.31
N THR A 156 3.20 13.54 5.27
CA THR A 156 3.16 14.99 5.50
C THR A 156 4.54 15.51 5.88
N VAL A 157 5.22 14.87 6.83
CA VAL A 157 6.58 15.24 7.24
C VAL A 157 7.56 15.13 6.06
N GLN A 158 7.46 14.07 5.26
CA GLN A 158 8.28 13.88 4.07
C GLN A 158 8.08 15.02 3.05
N LEU A 159 6.84 15.43 2.81
CA LEU A 159 6.54 16.56 1.92
C LEU A 159 7.18 17.88 2.37
N TYR A 160 7.25 18.12 3.69
CA TYR A 160 7.91 19.31 4.25
C TYR A 160 9.43 19.30 4.11
N GLN A 161 10.06 18.17 3.75
CA GLN A 161 11.51 18.11 3.52
C GLN A 161 11.90 18.60 2.13
N TYR A 162 10.96 18.68 1.19
CA TYR A 162 11.26 19.19 -0.16
C TYR A 162 11.27 20.72 -0.20
N ALA A 163 12.17 21.28 -1.01
CA ALA A 163 12.27 22.72 -1.21
C ALA A 163 11.09 23.34 -1.99
N THR A 164 10.34 22.53 -2.72
CA THR A 164 9.21 22.94 -3.58
C THR A 164 7.99 22.08 -3.29
N THR A 165 6.80 22.61 -3.56
CA THR A 165 5.56 21.84 -3.44
C THR A 165 5.29 20.98 -4.68
N LEU A 166 4.34 20.04 -4.58
CA LEU A 166 3.86 19.28 -5.73
C LEU A 166 3.25 20.20 -6.81
N ALA A 167 2.57 21.28 -6.39
CA ALA A 167 1.99 22.26 -7.28
C ALA A 167 3.07 23.06 -8.03
N ASP A 168 4.13 23.48 -7.34
CA ASP A 168 5.25 24.20 -7.95
C ASP A 168 5.94 23.36 -9.04
N ASP A 169 6.20 22.08 -8.73
CA ASP A 169 6.85 21.16 -9.67
C ASP A 169 5.98 20.89 -10.89
N THR A 170 4.66 20.76 -10.68
CA THR A 170 3.69 20.56 -11.76
C THR A 170 3.64 21.78 -12.67
N ALA A 171 3.51 22.98 -12.10
CA ALA A 171 3.51 24.23 -12.86
C ALA A 171 4.82 24.43 -13.63
N MET A 172 5.97 24.10 -13.03
CA MET A 172 7.28 24.21 -13.68
C MET A 172 7.38 23.28 -14.90
N LEU A 173 6.90 22.04 -14.79
CA LEU A 173 6.90 21.09 -15.91
C LEU A 173 5.91 21.46 -17.03
N GLU A 174 4.79 22.09 -16.68
CA GLU A 174 3.78 22.55 -17.64
C GLU A 174 4.14 23.86 -18.32
N SER A 175 5.00 24.68 -17.69
CA SER A 175 5.40 25.99 -18.23
C SER A 175 6.14 25.93 -19.56
N GLY A 176 6.71 24.78 -19.92
CA GLY A 176 7.62 24.64 -21.07
C GLY A 176 8.99 25.30 -20.90
N ALA A 177 9.29 25.84 -19.71
CA ALA A 177 10.55 26.54 -19.44
C ALA A 177 11.77 25.61 -19.26
N ILE A 178 11.54 24.31 -19.12
CA ILE A 178 12.60 23.30 -18.96
C ILE A 178 12.56 22.37 -20.17
N ASP A 179 13.73 22.15 -20.78
CA ASP A 179 13.89 21.13 -21.82
C ASP A 179 13.54 19.73 -21.26
N PRO A 180 12.53 19.02 -21.81
CA PRO A 180 12.04 17.75 -21.28
C PRO A 180 13.09 16.64 -21.16
N PHE A 181 14.16 16.71 -21.94
CA PHE A 181 15.23 15.71 -21.92
C PHE A 181 16.44 16.13 -21.08
N SER A 182 16.42 17.32 -20.50
CA SER A 182 17.48 17.79 -19.61
C SER A 182 17.51 17.02 -18.29
N ASN A 183 18.69 16.90 -17.68
CA ASN A 183 18.85 16.34 -16.34
C ASN A 183 17.94 17.03 -15.31
N ARG A 184 17.67 18.32 -15.49
CA ARG A 184 16.77 19.09 -14.63
C ARG A 184 15.33 18.59 -14.72
N ALA A 185 14.84 18.32 -15.94
CA ALA A 185 13.51 17.74 -16.13
C ALA A 185 13.44 16.32 -15.53
N GLN A 186 14.46 15.49 -15.76
CA GLN A 186 14.51 14.12 -15.21
C GLN A 186 14.47 14.10 -13.68
N ALA A 187 15.26 14.96 -13.02
CA ALA A 187 15.23 15.10 -11.57
C ALA A 187 13.87 15.61 -11.07
N LEU A 188 13.25 16.54 -11.79
CA LEU A 188 11.95 17.09 -11.43
C LEU A 188 10.82 16.05 -11.57
N TYR A 189 10.85 15.20 -12.60
CA TYR A 189 9.90 14.08 -12.73
C TYR A 189 10.03 13.11 -11.55
N PHE A 190 11.26 12.79 -11.14
CA PHE A 190 11.52 11.90 -10.02
C PHE A 190 10.98 12.48 -8.70
N VAL A 191 11.38 13.70 -8.35
CA VAL A 191 10.97 14.37 -7.11
C VAL A 191 9.45 14.60 -7.07
N ARG A 192 8.85 15.01 -8.19
CA ARG A 192 7.39 15.13 -8.31
C ARG A 192 6.70 13.79 -8.05
N GLY A 193 7.28 12.69 -8.54
CA GLY A 193 6.78 11.34 -8.34
C GLY A 193 6.72 10.92 -6.88
N GLU A 194 7.77 11.16 -6.11
CA GLU A 194 7.79 10.89 -4.66
C GLU A 194 6.69 11.69 -3.94
N LYS A 195 6.53 12.98 -4.29
CA LYS A 195 5.50 13.85 -3.72
C LYS A 195 4.09 13.37 -4.05
N GLN A 196 3.86 12.82 -5.25
CA GLN A 196 2.56 12.23 -5.62
C GLN A 196 2.22 11.03 -4.74
N VAL A 197 3.20 10.18 -4.42
CA VAL A 197 3.00 9.03 -3.52
C VAL A 197 2.67 9.52 -2.11
N CYS A 198 3.40 10.51 -1.59
CA CYS A 198 3.07 11.11 -0.29
C CYS A 198 1.65 11.70 -0.27
N ALA A 199 1.27 12.46 -1.31
CA ALA A 199 -0.06 13.04 -1.42
C ALA A 199 -1.15 11.95 -1.48
N HIS A 200 -0.90 10.84 -2.18
CA HIS A 200 -1.79 9.68 -2.18
C HIS A 200 -2.04 9.14 -0.77
N PHE A 201 -1.00 8.94 0.04
CA PHE A 201 -1.18 8.43 1.41
C PHE A 201 -1.85 9.44 2.35
N GLN A 202 -1.65 10.75 2.16
CA GLN A 202 -2.43 11.77 2.88
C GLN A 202 -3.92 11.67 2.55
N GLN A 203 -4.26 11.52 1.27
CA GLN A 203 -5.64 11.37 0.82
C GLN A 203 -6.25 10.05 1.31
N LEU A 204 -5.53 8.93 1.16
CA LEU A 204 -5.97 7.62 1.62
C LEU A 204 -6.27 7.65 3.13
N ALA A 205 -5.38 8.21 3.94
CA ALA A 205 -5.59 8.34 5.38
C ALA A 205 -6.84 9.17 5.72
N HIS A 206 -7.10 10.24 4.97
CA HIS A 206 -8.26 11.10 5.17
C HIS A 206 -9.58 10.41 4.79
N GLU A 207 -9.64 9.79 3.61
CA GLU A 207 -10.85 9.15 3.09
C GLU A 207 -11.15 7.84 3.82
N ALA A 208 -10.13 6.98 4.03
CA ALA A 208 -10.29 5.70 4.72
C ALA A 208 -10.82 5.86 6.14
N GLN A 209 -10.47 6.95 6.84
CA GLN A 209 -11.00 7.22 8.18
C GLN A 209 -12.53 7.24 8.22
N ARG A 210 -13.21 7.68 7.16
CA ARG A 210 -14.68 7.75 7.12
C ARG A 210 -15.32 6.37 7.19
N VAL A 211 -14.69 5.37 6.56
CA VAL A 211 -15.18 3.99 6.52
C VAL A 211 -14.68 3.19 7.73
N LEU A 212 -13.38 3.31 8.06
CA LEU A 212 -12.75 2.55 9.14
C LEU A 212 -13.20 2.98 10.55
N SER A 213 -13.89 4.11 10.68
CA SER A 213 -14.49 4.54 11.95
C SER A 213 -15.91 4.02 12.17
N LEU A 214 -16.51 3.38 11.16
CA LEU A 214 -17.86 2.81 11.26
C LEU A 214 -17.86 1.48 12.02
N PRO A 215 -19.00 1.07 12.58
CA PRO A 215 -19.19 -0.31 13.04
C PRO A 215 -18.90 -1.33 11.91
N PRO A 216 -18.40 -2.54 12.22
CA PRO A 216 -17.97 -3.50 11.19
C PRO A 216 -19.00 -3.80 10.10
N HIS A 217 -20.28 -3.95 10.46
CA HIS A 217 -21.35 -4.23 9.51
C HIS A 217 -21.64 -3.05 8.57
N GLU A 218 -21.60 -1.81 9.09
CA GLU A 218 -21.76 -0.59 8.29
C GLU A 218 -20.55 -0.37 7.40
N ALA A 219 -19.33 -0.55 7.91
CA ALA A 219 -18.10 -0.49 7.13
C ALA A 219 -18.14 -1.46 5.95
N ALA A 220 -18.58 -2.70 6.18
CA ALA A 220 -18.76 -3.70 5.13
C ALA A 220 -19.82 -3.28 4.10
N SER A 221 -20.95 -2.69 4.53
CA SER A 221 -21.98 -2.21 3.58
C SER A 221 -21.45 -1.08 2.71
N VAL A 222 -20.87 -0.05 3.32
CA VAL A 222 -20.27 1.08 2.61
C VAL A 222 -19.17 0.62 1.66
N CYS A 223 -18.35 -0.35 2.08
CA CYS A 223 -17.32 -0.95 1.24
C CYS A 223 -17.89 -1.57 -0.05
N ARG A 224 -18.93 -2.40 0.09
CA ARG A 224 -19.60 -3.02 -1.06
C ARG A 224 -20.22 -1.99 -1.99
N ASP A 225 -20.92 -1.02 -1.43
CA ASP A 225 -21.71 -0.06 -2.21
C ASP A 225 -20.84 0.97 -2.95
N MET A 226 -19.66 1.30 -2.41
CA MET A 226 -18.83 2.41 -2.92
C MET A 226 -17.48 2.00 -3.51
N TYR A 227 -16.92 0.85 -3.12
CA TYR A 227 -15.52 0.53 -3.40
C TYR A 227 -15.32 -0.84 -4.07
N GLU A 228 -16.21 -1.82 -3.91
CA GLU A 228 -16.00 -3.19 -4.41
C GLU A 228 -15.92 -3.28 -5.94
N ASP A 229 -16.72 -2.47 -6.66
CA ASP A 229 -16.72 -2.44 -8.13
C ASP A 229 -15.70 -1.45 -8.73
N ALA A 230 -14.99 -0.69 -7.91
CA ALA A 230 -14.04 0.32 -8.35
C ALA A 230 -12.61 -0.24 -8.41
N ASP A 231 -11.97 -0.18 -9.58
CA ASP A 231 -10.58 -0.65 -9.81
C ASP A 231 -9.53 0.46 -9.57
N ASP A 232 -9.87 1.47 -8.77
CA ASP A 232 -8.88 2.46 -8.35
C ASP A 232 -8.13 2.00 -7.09
N VAL A 233 -6.92 2.55 -6.93
CA VAL A 233 -5.98 2.19 -5.86
C VAL A 233 -6.60 2.20 -4.46
N MET A 234 -7.37 3.23 -4.14
CA MET A 234 -7.96 3.40 -2.80
C MET A 234 -9.05 2.37 -2.56
N SER A 235 -9.91 2.18 -3.57
CA SER A 235 -11.01 1.22 -3.51
C SER A 235 -10.51 -0.21 -3.34
N CYS A 236 -9.48 -0.62 -4.11
CA CYS A 236 -8.88 -1.94 -3.95
C CYS A 236 -8.31 -2.17 -2.54
N TYR A 237 -7.62 -1.17 -1.98
CA TYR A 237 -7.06 -1.29 -0.64
C TYR A 237 -8.15 -1.42 0.44
N LEU A 238 -9.21 -0.59 0.38
CA LEU A 238 -10.31 -0.65 1.33
C LEU A 238 -11.09 -1.97 1.22
N ALA A 239 -11.36 -2.44 0.00
CA ALA A 239 -12.00 -3.73 -0.25
C ALA A 239 -11.21 -4.90 0.36
N ASP A 240 -9.89 -4.94 0.15
CA ASP A 240 -9.03 -5.99 0.71
C ASP A 240 -9.00 -5.97 2.25
N VAL A 241 -8.83 -4.78 2.85
CA VAL A 241 -8.80 -4.63 4.31
C VAL A 241 -10.13 -5.02 4.94
N ILE A 242 -11.24 -4.50 4.41
CA ILE A 242 -12.58 -4.72 4.98
C ILE A 242 -13.02 -6.16 4.74
N GLY A 243 -12.76 -6.71 3.54
CA GLY A 243 -13.03 -8.12 3.25
C GLY A 243 -12.25 -9.09 4.15
N TYR A 244 -11.02 -8.72 4.54
CA TYR A 244 -10.24 -9.49 5.51
C TYR A 244 -10.82 -9.41 6.93
N LEU A 245 -11.15 -8.21 7.40
CA LEU A 245 -11.56 -7.96 8.79
C LEU A 245 -13.03 -8.28 9.07
N VAL A 246 -13.88 -8.14 8.06
CA VAL A 246 -15.32 -8.38 8.14
C VAL A 246 -15.69 -9.33 6.99
N PRO A 247 -15.28 -10.61 7.06
CA PRO A 247 -15.66 -11.58 6.06
C PRO A 247 -17.18 -11.59 5.94
N ALA A 248 -17.69 -11.65 4.71
CA ALA A 248 -19.10 -11.87 4.49
C ALA A 248 -19.51 -13.09 5.31
N SER A 249 -20.29 -12.88 6.37
CA SER A 249 -20.91 -13.97 7.11
C SER A 249 -21.62 -14.83 6.07
N HIS A 250 -21.44 -16.15 6.11
CA HIS A 250 -22.16 -17.08 5.25
C HIS A 250 -23.66 -16.77 5.32
N ASN A 251 -24.13 -15.96 4.37
CA ASN A 251 -25.53 -15.57 4.27
C ASN A 251 -26.27 -16.78 3.71
N LYS A 252 -26.84 -17.57 4.64
CA LYS A 252 -28.04 -18.42 4.54
C LYS A 252 -27.87 -19.66 5.43
N GLN A 253 -28.41 -19.65 6.66
CA GLN A 253 -29.24 -20.76 7.18
C GLN A 253 -29.73 -20.63 8.63
N GLU A 254 -29.32 -19.65 9.44
CA GLU A 254 -29.79 -19.61 10.85
C GLU A 254 -31.05 -18.75 11.10
N ASP A 255 -31.41 -17.84 10.20
CA ASP A 255 -32.64 -17.03 10.35
C ASP A 255 -33.93 -17.75 9.89
N GLU A 256 -33.85 -18.87 9.17
CA GLU A 256 -35.04 -19.65 8.76
C GLU A 256 -35.47 -20.72 9.78
N LEU A 257 -34.63 -21.07 10.76
CA LEU A 257 -34.95 -22.12 11.74
C LEU A 257 -35.63 -21.60 13.02
N VAL A 258 -35.58 -20.29 13.28
CA VAL A 258 -36.28 -19.68 14.43
C VAL A 258 -37.73 -19.28 14.09
N GLY A 259 -38.05 -19.12 12.80
CA GLY A 259 -39.37 -18.68 12.33
C GLY A 259 -40.46 -19.76 12.21
N VAL A 260 -40.12 -21.05 12.33
CA VAL A 260 -41.07 -22.16 12.09
C VAL A 260 -41.62 -22.80 13.37
N HIS A 261 -41.04 -22.53 14.55
CA HIS A 261 -41.52 -23.11 15.82
C HIS A 261 -42.47 -22.22 16.63
N ALA A 262 -42.82 -21.04 16.15
CA ALA A 262 -43.67 -20.08 16.86
C ALA A 262 -45.04 -19.86 16.18
N ALA A 263 -45.68 -20.92 15.69
CA ALA A 263 -47.10 -20.89 15.39
C ALA A 263 -47.74 -22.27 15.54
N SER A 264 -48.87 -22.31 16.25
CA SER A 264 -49.83 -23.43 16.37
C SER A 264 -49.62 -24.39 17.55
N THR A 265 -50.05 -23.99 18.75
CA THR A 265 -50.97 -24.81 19.56
C THR A 265 -51.53 -24.00 20.73
N THR A 266 -52.74 -23.47 20.54
CA THR A 266 -53.57 -22.95 21.64
C THR A 266 -54.97 -23.54 21.46
N THR A 267 -55.21 -24.59 22.26
CA THR A 267 -56.46 -24.99 22.93
C THR A 267 -57.81 -24.53 22.33
N ALA A 268 -58.63 -25.51 21.97
CA ALA A 268 -60.09 -25.42 22.08
C ALA A 268 -60.64 -26.75 22.59
N ASN A 269 -60.85 -26.81 23.91
CA ASN A 269 -61.92 -27.61 24.50
C ASN A 269 -63.05 -26.62 24.75
N ASP A 270 -64.22 -26.85 24.15
CA ASP A 270 -65.53 -26.65 24.79
C ASP A 270 -66.66 -27.07 23.84
N VAL A 271 -67.45 -28.04 24.35
CA VAL A 271 -68.79 -28.55 23.96
C VAL A 271 -68.93 -29.33 22.65
#